data_AF-A0A7J4RG68-F1
#
_entry.id   AF-A0A7J4RG68-F1
#
_cell.length_a   1.000
_cell.length_b   1.000
_cell.length_c   1.000
_cell.angle_alpha   90.00
_cell.angle_beta   90.00
_cell.angle_gamma   90.00
#
_symmetry.space_group_name_H-M   'P 1'
#
loop_
_entity.id
_entity.type
_entity.pdbx_description
1 polymer ?
#
loop_
_entity_poly.entity_id
_entity_poly.type
_entity_poly.pdbx_seq_one_letter_code
_entity_poly.pdbx_strand_id
1 'polypeptide(L)'
;MRKSVVALLLAAITLFPLASASSVAKPTDFDVMYLYPLFLALIIAAMLWKFFVPRQLSALQVAFEIDDNLYEVHRLTRTVDDARDILQQGRVAFGVGLYMMGMLGVLLLISELLFQPDVYFEPNLWIIGLFVLLPILISPWETMNAQLAGKGDTRIGATTIGTGIRRVMTLSILVSATIITLIYGINQNNGRITPVWLAITMLVFMAPTILAYGRIMGASWNMLLLNKWRTANGRRNPIDPDKPSFVNRLFSLLLVLFLVTMPVTALNGIVTVFHVLYNSPDNAEEILNYGG
;
A
#
# COMPACT_ATOMS: atom_id res chain seq x y z
N MET A 1 5.92 -34.69 -6.62
CA MET A 1 6.66 -33.51 -6.11
C MET A 1 5.75 -32.29 -5.84
N ARG A 2 4.82 -31.92 -6.74
CA ARG A 2 3.99 -30.70 -6.55
C ARG A 2 2.99 -30.78 -5.38
N LYS A 3 2.43 -31.96 -5.08
CA LYS A 3 1.49 -32.16 -3.96
C LYS A 3 2.16 -32.11 -2.59
N SER A 4 3.39 -32.61 -2.49
CA SER A 4 4.16 -32.63 -1.24
C SER A 4 4.68 -31.26 -0.83
N VAL A 5 4.99 -30.37 -1.78
CA VAL A 5 5.35 -28.97 -1.48
C VAL A 5 4.14 -28.17 -0.96
N VAL A 6 2.95 -28.40 -1.52
CA VAL A 6 1.72 -27.75 -1.05
C VAL A 6 1.32 -28.24 0.35
N ALA A 7 1.47 -29.53 0.62
CA ALA A 7 1.25 -30.08 1.96
C ALA A 7 2.23 -29.52 3.00
N LEU A 8 3.49 -29.28 2.61
CA LEU A 8 4.52 -28.72 3.49
C LEU A 8 4.28 -27.23 3.77
N LEU A 9 3.78 -26.48 2.79
CA LEU A 9 3.35 -25.09 2.97
C LEU A 9 2.09 -24.97 3.85
N LEU A 10 1.12 -25.89 3.70
CA LEU A 10 -0.06 -25.93 4.57
C LEU A 10 0.30 -26.36 6.01
N ALA A 11 1.25 -27.29 6.18
CA ALA A 11 1.75 -27.67 7.49
C ALA A 11 2.55 -26.55 8.18
N ALA A 12 3.23 -25.70 7.40
CA ALA A 12 3.90 -24.50 7.93
C ALA A 12 2.90 -23.46 8.46
N ILE A 13 1.71 -23.36 7.85
CA ILE A 13 0.64 -22.45 8.32
C ILE A 13 0.06 -22.92 9.66
N THR A 14 0.03 -24.23 9.93
CA THR A 14 -0.46 -24.78 11.20
C THR A 14 0.53 -24.69 12.37
N LEU A 15 1.78 -24.28 12.11
CA LEU A 15 2.79 -24.07 13.16
C LEU A 15 2.79 -22.64 13.71
N PHE A 16 1.93 -21.75 13.20
CA PHE A 16 1.77 -20.42 13.76
C PHE A 16 0.95 -20.49 15.05
N PRO A 17 1.46 -19.97 16.18
CA PRO A 17 0.67 -19.90 17.41
C PRO A 17 -0.56 -19.02 17.17
N LEU A 18 -1.72 -19.52 17.61
CA LEU A 18 -2.96 -18.74 17.69
C LEU A 18 -2.75 -17.71 18.81
N ALA A 19 -2.44 -16.47 18.42
CA ALA A 19 -2.20 -15.37 19.35
C ALA A 19 -3.47 -15.04 20.15
N SER A 20 -3.35 -14.95 21.47
CA SER A 20 -4.40 -14.45 22.35
C SER A 20 -3.80 -13.75 23.56
N ALA A 21 -4.31 -12.54 23.83
CA ALA A 21 -3.97 -11.58 24.89
C ALA A 21 -2.59 -10.89 24.76
N SER A 22 -2.58 -9.68 24.16
CA SER A 22 -1.37 -8.85 24.05
C SER A 22 -1.12 -8.07 25.34
N SER A 23 0.05 -8.25 25.94
CA SER A 23 0.57 -7.35 26.97
C SER A 23 1.50 -6.31 26.34
N VAL A 24 1.58 -5.11 26.92
CA VAL A 24 2.47 -4.04 26.43
C VAL A 24 3.60 -3.84 27.45
N ALA A 25 4.84 -4.08 27.03
CA ALA A 25 6.02 -3.88 27.85
C ALA A 25 6.41 -2.40 27.88
N LYS A 26 6.54 -1.86 29.10
CA LYS A 26 6.95 -0.47 29.31
C LYS A 26 8.47 -0.33 29.21
N PRO A 27 8.98 0.88 28.89
CA PRO A 27 10.43 1.14 28.80
C PRO A 27 11.22 0.84 30.08
N THR A 28 10.53 0.73 31.23
CA THR A 28 11.14 0.42 32.53
C THR A 28 11.58 -1.03 32.67
N ASP A 29 10.97 -1.95 31.92
CA ASP A 29 11.28 -3.39 31.94
C ASP A 29 12.10 -3.76 30.70
N PHE A 30 13.17 -3.00 30.44
CA PHE A 30 13.96 -3.14 29.22
C PHE A 30 14.74 -4.47 29.17
N ASP A 31 14.41 -5.30 28.18
CA ASP A 31 15.21 -6.43 27.72
C ASP A 31 15.79 -6.14 26.33
N VAL A 32 17.02 -6.58 26.09
CA VAL A 32 17.70 -6.51 24.79
C VAL A 32 16.90 -7.21 23.69
N MET A 33 16.11 -8.23 24.06
CA MET A 33 15.23 -8.94 23.11
C MET A 33 14.23 -8.01 22.40
N TYR A 34 13.77 -6.93 23.04
CA TYR A 34 12.83 -5.97 22.44
C TYR A 34 13.45 -5.12 21.32
N LEU A 35 14.78 -5.13 21.16
CA LEU A 35 15.46 -4.44 20.08
C LEU A 35 15.60 -5.29 18.81
N TYR A 36 15.45 -6.62 18.90
CA TYR A 36 15.57 -7.50 17.73
C TYR A 36 14.55 -7.19 16.63
N PRO A 37 13.26 -6.92 16.94
CA PRO A 37 12.28 -6.50 15.94
C PRO A 37 12.71 -5.25 15.16
N LEU A 38 13.16 -4.22 15.90
CA LEU A 38 13.62 -2.96 15.32
C LEU A 38 14.84 -3.15 14.44
N PHE A 39 15.83 -3.90 14.92
CA PHE A 39 17.06 -4.16 14.18
C PHE A 39 16.80 -4.94 12.90
N LEU A 40 15.98 -6.00 12.97
CA LEU A 40 15.61 -6.79 11.79
C LEU A 40 14.86 -5.94 10.76
N ALA A 41 13.87 -5.16 11.20
CA ALA A 41 13.10 -4.28 10.33
C ALA A 41 13.99 -3.25 9.62
N LEU A 42 14.95 -2.65 10.32
CA LEU A 42 15.91 -1.70 9.74
C LEU A 42 16.84 -2.36 8.71
N ILE A 43 17.35 -3.56 8.99
CA ILE A 43 18.20 -4.30 8.04
C ILE A 43 17.41 -4.60 6.75
N ILE A 44 16.20 -5.13 6.90
CA ILE A 44 15.37 -5.48 5.74
C ILE A 44 15.01 -4.20 4.96
N ALA A 45 14.59 -3.14 5.64
CA ALA A 45 14.27 -1.87 4.99
C ALA A 45 15.48 -1.26 4.26
N ALA A 46 16.69 -1.33 4.84
CA ALA A 46 17.91 -0.86 4.19
C ALA A 46 18.25 -1.70 2.94
N MET A 47 18.06 -3.02 3.01
CA MET A 47 18.25 -3.92 1.86
C MET A 47 17.24 -3.61 0.76
N LEU A 48 15.97 -3.37 1.12
CA LEU A 48 14.92 -2.99 0.18
C LEU A 48 15.23 -1.65 -0.50
N TRP A 49 15.60 -0.63 0.27
CA TRP A 49 15.98 0.67 -0.26
C TRP A 49 17.16 0.61 -1.22
N LYS A 50 18.24 -0.07 -0.83
CA LYS A 50 19.49 -0.04 -1.58
C LYS A 50 19.48 -0.94 -2.81
N PHE A 51 18.81 -2.10 -2.73
CA PHE A 51 18.91 -3.12 -3.77
C PHE A 51 17.58 -3.36 -4.46
N PHE A 52 16.48 -3.41 -3.72
CA PHE A 52 15.20 -3.85 -4.28
C PHE A 52 14.52 -2.74 -5.07
N VAL A 53 14.30 -1.57 -4.45
CA VAL A 53 13.60 -0.44 -5.08
C VAL A 53 14.27 0.01 -6.40
N PRO A 54 15.60 0.22 -6.46
CA PRO A 54 16.25 0.61 -7.70
C PRO A 54 16.21 -0.47 -8.79
N ARG A 55 16.32 -1.75 -8.40
CA ARG A 55 16.23 -2.87 -9.37
C ARG A 55 14.83 -3.05 -9.93
N GLN A 56 13.78 -2.81 -9.14
CA GLN A 56 12.41 -2.86 -9.63
C GLN A 56 12.11 -1.77 -10.67
N LEU A 57 12.84 -0.65 -10.59
CA LEU A 57 12.69 0.48 -11.48
C LEU A 57 13.77 0.50 -12.58
N SER A 58 14.71 -0.45 -12.58
CA SER A 58 15.63 -0.66 -13.69
C SER A 58 14.90 -1.42 -14.79
N ALA A 59 14.91 -0.87 -16.02
CA ALA A 59 14.06 -1.29 -17.14
C ALA A 59 12.61 -0.76 -17.11
N LEU A 60 12.38 0.39 -16.47
CA LEU A 60 11.10 1.10 -16.53
C LEU A 60 10.84 1.55 -17.97
N GLN A 61 9.75 1.07 -18.53
CA GLN A 61 9.30 1.36 -19.88
C GLN A 61 7.90 1.95 -19.80
N VAL A 62 7.68 3.08 -20.46
CA VAL A 62 6.36 3.69 -20.59
C VAL A 62 5.90 3.49 -22.03
N ALA A 63 4.70 2.94 -22.17
CA ALA A 63 4.05 2.78 -23.45
C ALA A 63 3.15 4.02 -23.68
N PHE A 64 3.41 4.76 -24.75
CA PHE A 64 2.55 5.83 -25.23
C PHE A 64 1.62 5.27 -26.31
N GLU A 65 0.33 5.51 -26.17
CA GLU A 65 -0.66 5.18 -27.20
C GLU A 65 -0.53 6.20 -28.34
N ILE A 66 -0.21 5.74 -29.54
CA ILE A 66 -0.11 6.57 -30.75
C ILE A 66 -1.41 6.50 -31.55
N ASP A 67 -2.04 5.32 -31.59
CA ASP A 67 -3.25 5.05 -32.37
C ASP A 67 -4.05 3.89 -31.73
N ASP A 68 -5.23 3.56 -32.26
CA ASP A 68 -6.08 2.46 -31.77
C ASP A 68 -5.28 1.16 -31.64
N ASN A 69 -5.01 0.75 -30.39
CA ASN A 69 -4.21 -0.43 -30.03
C ASN A 69 -2.72 -0.41 -30.44
N LEU A 70 -2.17 0.74 -30.89
CA LEU A 70 -0.75 0.89 -31.22
C LEU A 70 -0.01 1.66 -30.12
N TYR A 71 0.95 0.99 -29.50
CA TYR A 71 1.75 1.54 -28.41
C TYR A 71 3.22 1.68 -28.82
N GLU A 72 3.78 2.88 -28.67
CA GLU A 72 5.22 3.11 -28.73
C GLU A 72 5.83 3.01 -27.33
N VAL A 73 6.85 2.18 -27.18
CA VAL A 73 7.46 1.93 -25.89
C VAL A 73 8.76 2.72 -25.77
N HIS A 74 8.76 3.70 -24.87
CA HIS A 74 9.96 4.47 -24.51
C HIS A 74 10.56 3.90 -23.24
N ARG A 75 11.86 3.59 -23.28
CA ARG A 75 12.60 3.12 -22.11
C ARG A 75 13.09 4.34 -21.32
N LEU A 76 12.56 4.54 -20.11
CA LEU A 76 12.98 5.63 -19.22
C LEU A 76 14.26 5.30 -18.46
N THR A 77 14.49 4.04 -18.11
CA THR A 77 15.71 3.61 -17.41
C THR A 77 16.31 2.40 -18.10
N ARG A 78 17.62 2.44 -18.36
CA ARG A 78 18.36 1.30 -18.91
C ARG A 78 19.16 0.60 -17.83
N THR A 79 19.65 1.35 -16.85
CA THR A 79 20.48 0.83 -15.75
C THR A 79 19.84 1.08 -14.37
N VAL A 80 20.40 0.43 -13.35
CA VAL A 80 20.02 0.65 -11.94
C VAL A 80 20.42 2.06 -11.47
N ASP A 81 21.50 2.61 -12.04
CA ASP A 81 21.97 3.95 -11.71
C ASP A 81 21.01 5.00 -12.29
N ASP A 82 20.53 4.83 -13.54
CA ASP A 82 19.50 5.70 -14.12
C ASP A 82 18.22 5.70 -13.24
N ALA A 83 17.82 4.52 -12.75
CA ALA A 83 16.67 4.38 -11.87
C ALA A 83 16.89 5.08 -10.52
N ARG A 84 18.12 5.03 -9.99
CA ARG A 84 18.49 5.69 -8.74
C ARG A 84 18.49 7.21 -8.88
N ASP A 85 18.95 7.72 -10.01
CA ASP A 85 18.94 9.15 -10.29
C ASP A 85 17.50 9.68 -10.36
N ILE A 86 16.58 8.97 -11.03
CA ILE A 86 15.15 9.33 -11.06
C ILE A 86 14.53 9.28 -9.66
N LEU A 87 14.84 8.25 -8.87
CA LEU A 87 14.34 8.10 -7.50
C LEU A 87 14.76 9.26 -6.59
N GLN A 88 15.92 9.86 -6.84
CA GLN A 88 16.46 10.98 -6.04
C GLN A 88 15.94 12.34 -6.50
N GLN A 89 15.19 12.43 -7.60
CA GLN A 89 14.71 13.70 -8.14
C GLN A 89 13.48 14.24 -7.40
N GLY A 90 13.67 15.40 -6.74
CA GLY A 90 12.62 16.30 -6.28
C GLY A 90 11.44 15.61 -5.58
N ARG A 91 10.26 15.65 -6.22
CA ARG A 91 9.01 15.10 -5.67
C ARG A 91 8.97 13.56 -5.64
N VAL A 92 9.76 12.88 -6.46
CA VAL A 92 9.81 11.40 -6.50
C VAL A 92 10.47 10.89 -5.22
N ALA A 93 11.58 11.50 -4.79
CA ALA A 93 12.27 11.14 -3.56
C ALA A 93 11.36 11.22 -2.32
N PHE A 94 10.50 12.23 -2.27
CA PHE A 94 9.51 12.38 -1.20
C PHE A 94 8.48 11.24 -1.20
N GLY A 95 7.93 10.90 -2.36
CA GLY A 95 6.97 9.79 -2.49
C GLY A 95 7.59 8.44 -2.13
N VAL A 96 8.82 8.19 -2.58
CA VAL A 96 9.55 6.96 -2.25
C VAL A 96 9.89 6.92 -0.76
N GLY A 97 10.26 8.06 -0.16
CA GLY A 97 10.48 8.17 1.28
C GLY A 97 9.25 7.80 2.10
N LEU A 98 8.07 8.35 1.77
CA LEU A 98 6.80 7.99 2.43
C LEU A 98 6.47 6.50 2.28
N TYR A 99 6.70 5.93 1.09
CA TYR A 99 6.53 4.51 0.86
C TYR A 99 7.46 3.68 1.77
N MET A 100 8.74 4.05 1.88
CA MET A 100 9.69 3.35 2.74
C MET A 100 9.37 3.48 4.22
N MET A 101 8.82 4.62 4.65
CA MET A 101 8.34 4.80 6.03
C MET A 101 7.21 3.81 6.33
N GLY A 102 6.18 3.76 5.48
CA GLY A 102 5.08 2.81 5.67
C GLY A 102 5.55 1.36 5.67
N MET A 103 6.44 1.01 4.73
CA MET A 103 7.07 -0.31 4.69
C MET A 103 7.85 -0.64 5.95
N LEU A 104 8.65 0.29 6.48
CA LEU A 104 9.42 0.10 7.71
C LEU A 104 8.49 -0.08 8.92
N GLY A 105 7.41 0.70 9.02
CA GLY A 105 6.41 0.54 10.07
C GLY A 105 5.73 -0.83 10.04
N VAL A 106 5.34 -1.30 8.85
CA VAL A 106 4.75 -2.64 8.68
C VAL A 106 5.78 -3.74 8.95
N LEU A 107 7.02 -3.60 8.48
CA LEU A 107 8.09 -4.57 8.76
C LEU A 107 8.40 -4.65 10.24
N LEU A 108 8.35 -3.53 10.96
CA LEU A 108 8.53 -3.51 12.40
C LEU A 108 7.38 -4.22 13.12
N LEU A 109 6.13 -3.98 12.70
CA LEU A 109 4.97 -4.69 13.22
C LEU A 109 5.06 -6.21 12.98
N ILE A 110 5.43 -6.62 11.77
CA ILE A 110 5.63 -8.05 11.44
C ILE A 110 6.77 -8.64 12.27
N SER A 111 7.86 -7.88 12.48
CA SER A 111 9.01 -8.35 13.25
C SER A 111 8.68 -8.49 14.73
N GLU A 112 7.88 -7.58 15.31
CA GLU A 112 7.37 -7.71 16.68
C GLU A 112 6.60 -9.02 16.85
N LEU A 113 5.64 -9.27 15.95
CA LEU A 113 4.85 -10.50 15.91
C LEU A 113 5.69 -11.77 15.71
N LEU A 114 6.79 -11.67 14.97
CA LEU A 114 7.67 -12.81 14.68
C LEU A 114 8.52 -13.22 15.88
N PHE A 115 9.01 -12.25 16.66
CA PHE A 115 9.87 -12.53 17.81
C PHE A 115 9.08 -12.79 19.09
N GLN A 116 8.07 -11.95 19.37
CA GLN A 116 7.28 -12.02 20.60
C GLN A 116 5.80 -11.69 20.29
N PRO A 117 4.99 -12.68 19.89
CA PRO A 117 3.60 -12.44 19.52
C PRO A 117 2.71 -11.95 20.69
N ASP A 118 3.12 -12.21 21.93
CA ASP A 118 2.32 -11.95 23.14
C ASP A 118 2.68 -10.61 23.84
N VAL A 119 3.81 -10.00 23.48
CA VAL A 119 4.34 -8.80 24.12
C VAL A 119 4.76 -7.79 23.07
N TYR A 120 4.13 -6.61 23.09
CA TYR A 120 4.57 -5.49 22.26
C TYR A 120 5.41 -4.51 23.06
N PHE A 121 6.53 -4.07 22.50
CA PHE A 121 7.35 -3.04 23.13
C PHE A 121 6.78 -1.64 22.85
N GLU A 122 6.45 -0.88 23.91
CA GLU A 122 5.78 0.41 23.78
C GLU A 122 6.50 1.41 22.86
N PRO A 123 7.84 1.60 22.94
CA PRO A 123 8.56 2.45 21.99
C PRO A 123 8.44 1.99 20.53
N ASN A 124 8.43 0.68 20.26
CA ASN A 124 8.28 0.16 18.91
C ASN A 124 6.87 0.44 18.38
N LEU A 125 5.83 0.37 19.22
CA LEU A 125 4.47 0.77 18.84
C LEU A 125 4.39 2.25 18.45
N TRP A 126 5.07 3.15 19.15
CA TRP A 126 5.12 4.57 18.77
C TRP A 126 5.83 4.78 17.43
N ILE A 127 6.92 4.06 17.17
CA ILE A 127 7.64 4.11 15.88
C ILE A 127 6.75 3.56 14.75
N ILE A 128 6.11 2.42 14.96
CA ILE A 128 5.15 1.83 14.02
C ILE A 128 4.03 2.84 13.72
N GLY A 129 3.42 3.39 14.77
CA GLY A 129 2.34 4.37 14.67
C GLY A 129 2.77 5.59 13.85
N LEU A 130 3.93 6.17 14.15
CA LEU A 130 4.46 7.31 13.39
C LEU A 130 4.67 6.97 11.91
N PHE A 131 5.32 5.84 11.62
CA PHE A 131 5.70 5.44 10.27
C PHE A 131 4.53 4.93 9.42
N VAL A 132 3.47 4.44 10.03
CA VAL A 132 2.24 4.03 9.34
C VAL A 132 1.28 5.22 9.17
N LEU A 133 1.07 6.01 10.23
CA LEU A 133 0.10 7.12 10.19
C LEU A 133 0.55 8.25 9.27
N LEU A 134 1.85 8.59 9.26
CA LEU A 134 2.33 9.72 8.47
C LEU A 134 2.09 9.54 6.95
N PRO A 135 2.43 8.39 6.32
CA PRO A 135 2.05 8.12 4.93
C PRO A 135 0.54 8.08 4.71
N ILE A 136 -0.24 7.51 5.64
CA ILE A 136 -1.71 7.46 5.55
C ILE A 136 -2.29 8.87 5.53
N LEU A 137 -1.76 9.81 6.31
CA LEU A 137 -2.26 11.18 6.36
C LEU A 137 -1.84 12.01 5.14
N ILE A 138 -0.61 11.83 4.67
CA ILE A 138 -0.08 12.64 3.57
C ILE A 138 -0.59 12.16 2.21
N SER A 139 -0.80 10.85 2.03
CA SER A 139 -1.12 10.24 0.74
C SER A 139 -2.42 10.78 0.10
N PRO A 140 -3.57 10.87 0.81
CA PRO A 140 -4.80 11.39 0.22
C PRO A 140 -4.72 12.86 -0.16
N TRP A 141 -4.02 13.66 0.64
CA TRP A 141 -3.80 15.07 0.34
C TRP A 141 -2.97 15.27 -0.93
N GLU A 142 -1.82 14.59 -1.04
CA GLU A 142 -0.97 14.69 -2.23
C GLU A 142 -1.68 14.16 -3.48
N THR A 143 -2.45 13.08 -3.32
CA THR A 143 -3.21 12.49 -4.42
C THR A 143 -4.31 13.43 -4.90
N MET A 144 -5.06 14.06 -3.99
CA MET A 144 -6.09 15.02 -4.36
C MET A 144 -5.50 16.27 -5.03
N ASN A 145 -4.39 16.77 -4.50
CA ASN A 145 -3.65 17.88 -5.12
C ASN A 145 -3.17 17.54 -6.53
N ALA A 146 -2.70 16.32 -6.77
CA ALA A 146 -2.30 15.86 -8.10
C ALA A 146 -3.48 15.71 -9.07
N GLN A 147 -4.62 15.19 -8.60
CA GLN A 147 -5.83 15.06 -9.43
C GLN A 147 -6.39 16.42 -9.86
N LEU A 148 -6.43 17.38 -8.94
CA LEU A 148 -6.96 18.72 -9.20
C LEU A 148 -6.01 19.62 -10.00
N ALA A 149 -4.71 19.29 -10.04
CA ALA A 149 -3.74 20.01 -10.87
C ALA A 149 -3.95 19.78 -12.39
N GLY A 150 -4.66 18.71 -12.79
CA GLY A 150 -4.94 18.39 -14.19
C GLY A 150 -3.69 18.02 -15.02
N LYS A 151 -3.91 17.49 -16.23
CA LYS A 151 -2.83 17.16 -17.20
C LYS A 151 -2.21 18.39 -17.90
N GLY A 152 -2.74 19.60 -17.67
CA GLY A 152 -2.48 20.77 -18.51
C GLY A 152 -1.56 21.87 -17.94
N ASP A 153 -1.16 21.81 -16.67
CA ASP A 153 -0.42 22.89 -16.01
C ASP A 153 1.10 22.63 -15.91
N THR A 154 1.71 22.17 -16.99
CA THR A 154 3.08 22.57 -17.34
C THR A 154 3.05 23.90 -18.11
N ARG A 155 2.21 24.85 -17.68
CA ARG A 155 2.36 26.24 -18.09
C ARG A 155 3.60 26.78 -17.39
N ILE A 156 4.65 26.99 -18.18
CA ILE A 156 5.79 27.86 -17.89
C ILE A 156 5.21 29.15 -17.27
N GLY A 157 5.31 29.32 -15.94
CA GLY A 157 4.76 30.47 -15.22
C GLY A 157 3.88 30.22 -13.99
N ALA A 158 3.66 28.97 -13.55
CA ALA A 158 3.00 28.72 -12.26
C ALA A 158 3.86 29.28 -11.11
N THR A 159 3.43 30.41 -10.52
CA THR A 159 4.12 31.00 -9.38
C THR A 159 4.09 30.04 -8.19
N THR A 160 5.19 29.96 -7.43
CA THR A 160 5.31 29.15 -6.20
C THR A 160 4.15 29.40 -5.24
N ILE A 161 3.62 30.63 -5.24
CA ILE A 161 2.48 31.08 -4.44
C ILE A 161 1.18 30.40 -4.88
N GLY A 162 0.87 30.35 -6.18
CA GLY A 162 -0.35 29.69 -6.68
C GLY A 162 -0.37 28.19 -6.38
N THR A 163 0.79 27.53 -6.46
CA THR A 163 0.93 26.11 -6.08
C THR A 163 0.73 25.90 -4.57
N GLY A 164 1.24 26.81 -3.75
CA GLY A 164 1.08 26.78 -2.29
C GLY A 164 -0.38 26.97 -1.87
N ILE A 165 -1.07 27.99 -2.41
CA ILE A 165 -2.48 28.26 -2.11
C ILE A 165 -3.35 27.07 -2.50
N ARG A 166 -3.14 26.49 -3.69
CA ARG A 166 -3.89 25.30 -4.11
C ARG A 166 -3.71 24.15 -3.12
N ARG A 167 -2.47 23.87 -2.70
CA ARG A 167 -2.17 22.81 -1.73
C ARG A 167 -2.87 23.01 -0.39
N VAL A 168 -2.94 24.25 0.10
CA VAL A 168 -3.69 24.56 1.34
C VAL A 168 -5.18 24.37 1.11
N MET A 169 -5.74 24.86 0.01
CA MET A 169 -7.15 24.68 -0.30
C MET A 169 -7.54 23.22 -0.43
N THR A 170 -6.73 22.38 -1.09
CA THR A 170 -7.00 20.94 -1.16
C THR A 170 -6.95 20.30 0.21
N LEU A 171 -5.98 20.64 1.06
CA LEU A 171 -5.95 20.14 2.43
C LEU A 171 -7.23 20.55 3.19
N SER A 172 -7.63 21.82 3.09
CA SER A 172 -8.84 22.34 3.74
C SER A 172 -10.09 21.62 3.28
N ILE A 173 -10.25 21.37 1.98
CA ILE A 173 -11.41 20.62 1.44
C ILE A 173 -11.43 19.19 1.98
N LEU A 174 -10.29 18.49 1.97
CA LEU A 174 -10.20 17.12 2.46
C LEU A 174 -10.56 17.02 3.95
N VAL A 175 -9.98 17.89 4.76
CA VAL A 175 -10.22 17.95 6.21
C VAL A 175 -11.67 18.33 6.49
N SER A 176 -12.21 19.34 5.77
CA SER A 176 -13.61 19.76 5.94
C SER A 176 -14.58 18.65 5.59
N ALA A 177 -14.38 17.95 4.47
CA ALA A 177 -15.22 16.82 4.07
C ALA A 177 -15.19 15.71 5.14
N THR A 178 -14.01 15.38 5.65
CA THR A 178 -13.82 14.36 6.70
C THR A 178 -14.53 14.76 7.99
N ILE A 179 -14.39 16.02 8.43
CA ILE A 179 -15.04 16.55 9.64
C ILE A 179 -16.56 16.58 9.48
N ILE A 180 -17.08 17.01 8.32
CA ILE A 180 -18.52 17.03 8.05
C ILE A 180 -19.11 15.62 8.15
N THR A 181 -18.46 14.62 7.56
CA THR A 181 -18.89 13.22 7.66
C THR A 181 -18.89 12.72 9.10
N LEU A 182 -17.85 13.04 9.88
CA LEU A 182 -17.74 12.64 11.28
C LEU A 182 -18.84 13.29 12.14
N ILE A 183 -19.05 14.61 12.01
CA ILE A 183 -20.08 15.34 12.75
C ILE A 183 -21.48 14.84 12.37
N TYR A 184 -21.72 14.58 11.09
CA TYR A 184 -22.99 14.00 10.66
C TYR A 184 -23.24 12.64 11.30
N GLY A 185 -22.23 11.77 11.35
CA GLY A 185 -22.32 10.46 12.01
C GLY A 185 -22.55 10.52 13.52
N ILE A 186 -21.96 11.50 14.20
CA ILE A 186 -22.16 11.75 15.64
C ILE A 186 -23.60 12.23 15.90
N ASN A 187 -24.11 13.15 15.08
CA ASN A 187 -25.47 13.68 15.24
C ASN A 187 -26.55 12.61 15.04
N GLN A 188 -26.34 11.66 14.12
CA GLN A 188 -27.29 10.56 13.88
C GLN A 188 -27.31 9.51 14.99
N ASN A 189 -26.24 9.39 15.79
CA ASN A 189 -26.10 8.35 16.82
C ASN A 189 -26.13 8.91 18.25
N ASN A 190 -26.96 9.91 18.51
CA ASN A 190 -27.13 10.53 19.83
C ASN A 190 -25.80 10.98 20.47
N GLY A 191 -24.87 11.52 19.68
CA GLY A 191 -23.58 12.01 20.17
C GLY A 191 -22.50 10.95 20.32
N ARG A 192 -22.73 9.69 19.90
CA ARG A 192 -21.74 8.61 19.96
C ARG A 192 -21.07 8.34 18.61
N ILE A 193 -19.77 8.05 18.64
CA ILE A 193 -19.03 7.58 17.47
C ILE A 193 -19.23 6.06 17.39
N THR A 194 -19.91 5.61 16.34
CA THR A 194 -20.08 4.18 16.05
C THR A 194 -18.96 3.68 15.11
N PRO A 195 -18.56 2.39 15.18
CA PRO A 195 -17.53 1.83 14.31
C PRO A 195 -17.81 2.04 12.81
N VAL A 196 -19.09 1.95 12.42
CA VAL A 196 -19.57 2.19 11.06
C VAL A 196 -19.25 3.61 10.58
N TRP A 197 -19.59 4.62 11.37
CA TRP A 197 -19.35 6.02 10.99
C TRP A 197 -17.88 6.40 11.02
N LEU A 198 -17.09 5.75 11.88
CA LEU A 198 -15.64 5.87 11.87
C LEU A 198 -15.06 5.29 10.56
N ALA A 199 -15.51 4.11 10.14
CA ALA A 199 -15.11 3.50 8.87
C ALA A 199 -15.50 4.36 7.66
N ILE A 200 -16.72 4.90 7.63
CA ILE A 200 -17.19 5.81 6.57
C ILE A 200 -16.34 7.09 6.55
N THR A 201 -16.02 7.66 7.70
CA THR A 201 -15.17 8.86 7.80
C THR A 201 -13.76 8.58 7.25
N MET A 202 -13.19 7.43 7.58
CA MET A 202 -11.89 6.99 7.03
C MET A 202 -11.98 6.75 5.51
N LEU A 203 -13.09 6.18 5.03
CA LEU A 203 -13.33 5.98 3.59
C LEU A 203 -13.36 7.32 2.85
N VAL A 204 -14.05 8.33 3.39
CA VAL A 204 -14.09 9.69 2.82
C VAL A 204 -12.69 10.33 2.79
N PHE A 205 -11.94 10.21 3.88
CA PHE A 205 -10.57 10.70 3.94
C PHE A 205 -9.66 10.01 2.89
N MET A 206 -9.81 8.69 2.72
CA MET A 206 -9.03 7.91 1.74
C MET A 206 -9.61 7.95 0.32
N ALA A 207 -10.77 8.56 0.09
CA ALA A 207 -11.43 8.55 -1.21
C ALA A 207 -10.54 9.05 -2.37
N PRO A 208 -9.74 10.13 -2.22
CA PRO A 208 -8.85 10.55 -3.30
C PRO A 208 -7.83 9.47 -3.71
N THR A 209 -7.23 8.76 -2.76
CA THR A 209 -6.26 7.69 -3.08
C THR A 209 -6.94 6.52 -3.77
N ILE A 210 -8.10 6.11 -3.25
CA ILE A 210 -8.91 5.01 -3.81
C ILE A 210 -9.33 5.33 -5.24
N LEU A 211 -9.82 6.54 -5.52
CA LEU A 211 -10.25 6.95 -6.86
C LEU A 211 -9.07 7.07 -7.85
N ALA A 212 -7.93 7.64 -7.42
CA ALA A 212 -6.74 7.68 -8.27
C ALA A 212 -6.28 6.27 -8.63
N TYR A 213 -6.16 5.41 -7.62
CA TYR A 213 -5.71 4.04 -7.78
C TYR A 213 -6.69 3.24 -8.62
N GLY A 214 -7.99 3.38 -8.38
CA GLY A 214 -9.05 2.76 -9.17
C GLY A 214 -9.01 3.15 -10.65
N ARG A 215 -8.74 4.41 -10.97
CA ARG A 215 -8.57 4.87 -12.36
C ARG A 215 -7.31 4.31 -13.02
N ILE A 216 -6.17 4.38 -12.33
CA ILE A 216 -4.86 3.94 -12.85
C ILE A 216 -4.86 2.43 -13.03
N MET A 217 -5.28 1.68 -12.00
CA MET A 217 -5.40 0.24 -12.08
C MET A 217 -6.52 -0.18 -13.01
N GLY A 218 -7.70 0.43 -13.00
CA GLY A 218 -8.79 0.04 -13.90
C GLY A 218 -8.38 0.03 -15.37
N ALA A 219 -7.65 1.06 -15.81
CA ALA A 219 -7.13 1.15 -17.17
C ALA A 219 -5.95 0.19 -17.45
N SER A 220 -5.08 -0.04 -16.47
CA SER A 220 -3.88 -0.90 -16.63
C SER A 220 -4.10 -2.36 -16.20
N TRP A 221 -5.26 -2.66 -15.61
CA TRP A 221 -5.82 -3.94 -15.15
C TRP A 221 -5.37 -5.13 -15.97
N ASN A 222 -6.09 -5.24 -17.07
CA ASN A 222 -6.00 -6.30 -18.04
C ASN A 222 -4.62 -6.34 -18.70
N MET A 223 -4.06 -5.17 -19.02
CA MET A 223 -2.75 -5.05 -19.63
C MET A 223 -1.65 -5.63 -18.71
N LEU A 224 -1.61 -5.23 -17.44
CA LEU A 224 -0.64 -5.71 -16.45
C LEU A 224 -0.82 -7.21 -16.18
N LEU A 225 -2.04 -7.68 -15.99
CA LEU A 225 -2.33 -9.10 -15.74
C LEU A 225 -1.86 -9.96 -16.91
N LEU A 226 -2.25 -9.61 -18.14
CA LEU A 226 -1.89 -10.33 -19.36
C LEU A 226 -0.37 -10.34 -19.57
N ASN A 227 0.28 -9.21 -19.33
CA ASN A 227 1.72 -9.04 -19.48
C ASN A 227 2.51 -9.87 -18.46
N LYS A 228 2.12 -9.84 -17.18
CA LYS A 228 2.76 -10.65 -16.14
C LYS A 228 2.45 -12.14 -16.32
N TRP A 229 1.25 -12.50 -16.80
CA TRP A 229 0.90 -13.88 -17.16
C TRP A 229 1.75 -14.43 -18.31
N ARG A 230 1.95 -13.64 -19.38
CA ARG A 230 2.86 -13.99 -20.49
C ARG A 230 4.29 -14.19 -20.00
N THR A 231 4.76 -13.30 -19.12
CA THR A 231 6.09 -13.36 -18.51
C THR A 231 6.25 -14.61 -17.63
N ALA A 232 5.26 -14.94 -16.79
CA ALA A 232 5.24 -16.17 -15.99
C ALA A 232 5.34 -17.44 -16.86
N ASN A 233 4.65 -17.43 -18.00
CA ASN A 233 4.70 -18.49 -19.01
C ASN A 233 5.99 -18.50 -19.85
N GLY A 234 6.93 -17.58 -19.62
CA GLY A 234 8.22 -17.52 -20.31
C GLY A 234 8.16 -16.94 -21.73
N ARG A 235 7.03 -16.31 -22.10
CA ARG A 235 6.87 -15.64 -23.39
C ARG A 235 7.45 -14.22 -23.31
N ARG A 236 8.09 -13.78 -24.39
CA ARG A 236 8.49 -12.37 -24.55
C ARG A 236 7.25 -11.50 -24.59
N ASN A 237 7.37 -10.29 -24.08
CA ASN A 237 6.26 -9.37 -23.99
C ASN A 237 6.61 -8.05 -24.69
N PRO A 238 5.65 -7.29 -25.26
CA PRO A 238 5.95 -6.02 -25.93
C PRO A 238 6.67 -5.01 -25.03
N ILE A 239 6.42 -5.08 -23.71
CA ILE A 239 7.04 -4.23 -22.68
C ILE A 239 8.37 -4.81 -22.17
N ASP A 240 8.63 -6.11 -22.32
CA ASP A 240 9.87 -6.77 -21.92
C ASP A 240 10.35 -7.69 -23.06
N PRO A 241 11.20 -7.17 -23.99
CA PRO A 241 11.62 -7.92 -25.17
C PRO A 241 12.61 -9.05 -24.84
N ASP A 242 13.24 -8.97 -23.67
CA ASP A 242 14.21 -9.95 -23.20
C ASP A 242 13.52 -11.21 -22.64
N LYS A 243 14.15 -12.38 -22.82
CA LYS A 243 13.60 -13.63 -22.28
C LYS A 243 13.66 -13.58 -20.74
N PRO A 244 12.56 -13.81 -20.03
CA PRO A 244 12.55 -13.67 -18.57
C PRO A 244 13.35 -14.81 -17.91
N SER A 245 14.20 -14.46 -16.94
CA SER A 245 14.92 -15.41 -16.11
C SER A 245 13.95 -16.23 -15.24
N PHE A 246 14.38 -17.39 -14.75
CA PHE A 246 13.55 -18.23 -13.86
C PHE A 246 13.00 -17.45 -12.65
N VAL A 247 13.84 -16.61 -12.05
CA VAL A 247 13.48 -15.76 -10.92
C VAL A 247 12.39 -14.75 -11.32
N ASN A 248 12.55 -14.09 -12.47
CA ASN A 248 11.56 -13.13 -12.98
C ASN A 248 10.22 -13.82 -13.30
N ARG A 249 10.24 -15.08 -13.74
CA ARG A 249 9.01 -15.87 -13.97
C ARG A 249 8.28 -16.18 -12.67
N LEU A 250 9.01 -16.57 -11.62
CA LEU A 250 8.43 -16.83 -10.30
C LEU A 250 7.81 -15.56 -9.70
N PHE A 251 8.54 -14.44 -9.74
CA PHE A 251 8.01 -13.16 -9.27
C PHE A 251 6.81 -12.69 -10.11
N SER A 252 6.83 -12.88 -11.42
CA SER A 252 5.69 -12.52 -12.27
C SER A 252 4.46 -13.36 -11.95
N LEU A 253 4.63 -14.65 -11.64
CA LEU A 253 3.55 -15.53 -11.22
C LEU A 253 2.98 -15.09 -9.86
N LEU A 254 3.85 -14.74 -8.91
CA LEU A 254 3.47 -14.22 -7.61
C LEU A 254 2.71 -12.88 -7.74
N LEU A 255 3.18 -11.99 -8.62
CA LEU A 255 2.49 -10.74 -8.94
C LEU A 255 1.12 -10.99 -9.58
N VAL A 256 0.99 -11.95 -10.50
CA VAL A 256 -0.33 -12.34 -11.05
C VAL A 256 -1.26 -12.77 -9.94
N LEU A 257 -0.81 -13.63 -9.02
CA LEU A 257 -1.61 -14.08 -7.89
C LEU A 257 -2.12 -12.88 -7.11
N PHE A 258 -1.23 -11.98 -6.70
CA PHE A 258 -1.62 -10.76 -5.97
C PHE A 258 -2.58 -9.88 -6.76
N LEU A 259 -2.34 -9.69 -8.06
CA LEU A 259 -3.17 -8.85 -8.91
C LEU A 259 -4.60 -9.38 -9.07
N VAL A 260 -4.76 -10.71 -8.99
CA VAL A 260 -6.07 -11.38 -9.00
C VAL A 260 -6.71 -11.39 -7.61
N THR A 261 -5.94 -11.59 -6.54
CA THR A 261 -6.50 -11.66 -5.18
C THR A 261 -6.89 -10.29 -4.63
N MET A 262 -6.20 -9.21 -5.01
CA MET A 262 -6.45 -7.86 -4.51
C MET A 262 -7.91 -7.39 -4.68
N PRO A 263 -8.54 -7.49 -5.87
CA PRO A 263 -9.96 -7.17 -6.03
C PRO A 263 -10.87 -8.06 -5.20
N VAL A 264 -10.54 -9.36 -5.06
CA VAL A 264 -11.35 -10.31 -4.28
C VAL A 264 -11.32 -9.94 -2.80
N THR A 265 -10.15 -9.62 -2.25
CA THR A 265 -10.02 -9.17 -0.86
C THR A 265 -10.72 -7.84 -0.61
N ALA A 266 -10.67 -6.90 -1.57
CA ALA A 266 -11.38 -5.63 -1.44
C ALA A 266 -12.91 -5.83 -1.49
N LEU A 267 -13.40 -6.68 -2.40
CA LEU A 267 -14.81 -7.04 -2.48
C LEU A 267 -15.29 -7.76 -1.21
N ASN A 268 -14.48 -8.68 -0.68
CA ASN A 268 -14.75 -9.35 0.59
C ASN A 268 -14.99 -8.31 1.70
N GLY A 269 -14.05 -7.39 1.91
CA GLY A 269 -14.20 -6.36 2.95
C GLY A 269 -15.46 -5.50 2.79
N ILE A 270 -15.80 -5.11 1.56
CA ILE A 270 -17.04 -4.37 1.28
C ILE A 270 -18.28 -5.22 1.61
N VAL A 271 -18.32 -6.47 1.13
CA VAL A 271 -19.45 -7.39 1.37
C VAL A 271 -19.61 -7.70 2.85
N THR A 272 -18.52 -7.90 3.59
CA THR A 272 -18.53 -8.11 5.04
C THR A 272 -19.16 -6.93 5.77
N VAL A 273 -18.76 -5.69 5.43
CA VAL A 273 -19.37 -4.49 6.00
C VAL A 273 -20.87 -4.40 5.64
N PHE A 274 -21.25 -4.64 4.39
CA PHE A 274 -22.66 -4.64 3.99
C PHE A 274 -23.47 -5.72 4.71
N HIS A 275 -22.93 -6.92 4.87
CA HIS A 275 -23.56 -8.03 5.57
C HIS A 275 -23.82 -7.66 7.04
N VAL A 276 -22.84 -7.05 7.71
CA VAL A 276 -22.99 -6.59 9.10
C VAL A 276 -24.03 -5.47 9.20
N LEU A 277 -24.02 -4.52 8.28
CA LEU A 277 -24.98 -3.40 8.28
C LEU A 277 -26.43 -3.84 8.04
N TYR A 278 -26.65 -4.79 7.14
CA TYR A 278 -28.00 -5.19 6.74
C TYR A 278 -28.56 -6.32 7.60
N ASN A 279 -27.76 -7.34 7.90
CA ASN A 279 -28.22 -8.52 8.63
C ASN A 279 -28.02 -8.42 10.15
N SER A 280 -27.22 -7.46 10.63
CA SER A 280 -26.94 -7.25 12.07
C SER A 280 -26.70 -8.56 12.85
N PRO A 281 -25.73 -9.40 12.43
CA PRO A 281 -25.50 -10.69 13.08
C PRO A 281 -24.95 -10.49 14.50
N ASP A 282 -25.27 -11.43 15.40
CA ASP A 282 -24.87 -11.36 16.82
C ASP A 282 -23.34 -11.32 17.02
N ASN A 283 -22.57 -11.84 16.05
CA ASN A 283 -21.10 -11.84 16.04
C ASN A 283 -20.50 -10.77 15.11
N ALA A 284 -21.19 -9.63 14.93
CA ALA A 284 -20.74 -8.53 14.07
C ALA A 284 -19.30 -8.06 14.36
N GLU A 285 -18.88 -8.01 15.62
CA GLU A 285 -17.53 -7.59 16.00
C GLU A 285 -16.46 -8.59 15.53
N GLU A 286 -16.70 -9.89 15.67
CA GLU A 286 -15.78 -10.92 15.21
C GLU A 286 -15.69 -10.93 13.68
N ILE A 287 -16.82 -10.80 12.99
CA ILE A 287 -16.88 -10.75 11.52
C ILE A 287 -16.09 -9.54 10.99
N LEU A 288 -16.18 -8.38 11.63
CA LEU A 288 -15.43 -7.18 11.26
C LEU A 288 -13.93 -7.28 11.60
N ASN A 289 -13.57 -7.98 12.67
CA ASN A 289 -12.19 -8.12 13.10
C ASN A 289 -11.41 -9.18 12.29
N TYR A 290 -12.05 -10.28 11.89
CA TYR A 290 -11.38 -11.41 11.25
C TYR A 290 -11.63 -11.52 9.73
N GLY A 291 -12.59 -10.76 9.19
CA GLY A 291 -13.03 -10.87 7.80
C GLY A 291 -13.94 -12.09 7.60
N GLY A 292 -14.97 -11.92 6.76
CA GLY A 292 -15.97 -12.96 6.49
C GLY A 292 -15.55 -13.97 5.42
#